data_AF-A0A1Y1N9C8-F1
#
_entry.id   AF-A0A1Y1N9C8-F1
#
_cell.length_a   1.000
_cell.length_b   1.000
_cell.length_c   1.000
_cell.angle_alpha   90.00
_cell.angle_beta   90.00
_cell.angle_gamma   90.00
#
_symmetry.space_group_name_H-M   'P 1'
#
loop_
_entity.id
_entity.type
_entity.pdbx_description
1 polymer ?
#
loop_
_entity_poly.entity_id
_entity_poly.type
_entity_poly.pdbx_seq_one_letter_code
_entity_poly.pdbx_strand_id
1 'polypeptide(L)'
;MAAIAKGAATGPAKLQAVADLVNKLSGDLEKISLLPKDRNDALEELKIYGRDPKYADPIFTKDGFTMLLRYSFQNPPDDTSRAALRVVANAMLLKPETRQMFVDQGYPAQACDRFKAGNWDDEFLLSRVLFLSTYGTNIDLPELIDNHELAEHLVNNLGRHVKILSDKRKEKLDPMEDMALGETLKLMFNVTHFSKTHV
;
A
#
# COMPACT_ATOMS: atom_id res chain seq x y z
N MET A 1 2.22 -23.69 -27.90
CA MET A 1 2.77 -23.27 -26.59
C MET A 1 1.60 -22.78 -25.75
N ALA A 2 1.17 -23.55 -24.75
CA ALA A 2 0.11 -23.11 -23.85
C ALA A 2 0.61 -21.91 -23.04
N ALA A 3 -0.14 -20.81 -23.01
CA ALA A 3 0.16 -19.68 -22.14
C ALA A 3 0.12 -20.18 -20.70
N ILE A 4 1.26 -20.16 -20.00
CA ILE A 4 1.31 -20.43 -18.57
C ILE A 4 0.44 -19.38 -17.90
N ALA A 5 -0.52 -19.82 -17.07
CA ALA A 5 -1.39 -18.89 -16.35
C ALA A 5 -0.54 -17.94 -15.48
N LYS A 6 -0.84 -16.63 -15.53
CA LYS A 6 -0.16 -15.61 -14.70
C LYS A 6 -0.12 -16.06 -13.25
N GLY A 7 1.05 -16.03 -12.62
CA GLY A 7 1.19 -16.43 -11.21
C GLY A 7 1.23 -17.94 -10.93
N ALA A 8 1.26 -18.82 -11.95
CA ALA A 8 1.24 -20.27 -11.73
C ALA A 8 2.62 -20.91 -11.49
N ALA A 9 3.70 -20.17 -11.68
CA ALA A 9 5.06 -20.68 -11.44
C ALA A 9 5.28 -20.98 -9.95
N THR A 10 6.04 -22.04 -9.67
CA THR A 10 6.42 -22.45 -8.30
C THR A 10 7.92 -22.71 -8.22
N GLY A 11 8.45 -22.80 -6.99
CA GLY A 11 9.85 -23.17 -6.80
C GLY A 11 10.85 -22.18 -7.43
N PRO A 12 11.97 -22.67 -7.97
CA PRO A 12 12.95 -21.84 -8.68
C PRO A 12 12.38 -21.07 -9.88
N ALA A 13 11.36 -21.61 -10.56
CA ALA A 13 10.71 -20.91 -11.67
C ALA A 13 9.94 -19.67 -11.19
N LYS A 14 9.31 -19.74 -10.01
CA LYS A 14 8.69 -18.57 -9.36
C LYS A 14 9.75 -17.53 -9.01
N LEU A 15 10.86 -17.97 -8.41
CA LEU A 15 11.95 -17.06 -8.04
C LEU A 15 12.47 -16.28 -9.25
N GLN A 16 12.71 -16.98 -10.36
CA GLN A 16 13.15 -16.35 -11.60
C GLN A 16 12.10 -15.37 -12.15
N ALA A 17 10.82 -15.79 -12.22
CA ALA A 17 9.75 -14.92 -12.71
C ALA A 17 9.61 -13.64 -11.88
N VAL A 18 9.70 -13.75 -10.54
CA VAL A 18 9.66 -12.61 -9.64
C VAL A 18 10.88 -11.69 -9.84
N ALA A 19 12.07 -12.26 -9.98
CA ALA A 19 13.29 -11.49 -10.26
C ALA A 19 13.20 -10.73 -11.60
N ASP A 20 12.70 -11.38 -12.65
CA ASP A 20 12.52 -10.77 -13.97
C ASP A 20 11.51 -9.62 -13.94
N LEU A 21 10.40 -9.78 -13.21
CA LEU A 21 9.41 -8.72 -13.03
C LEU A 21 9.97 -7.53 -12.25
N VAL A 22 10.71 -7.78 -11.16
CA VAL A 22 11.37 -6.71 -10.38
C VAL A 22 12.39 -5.97 -11.24
N ASN A 23 13.22 -6.68 -12.01
CA ASN A 23 14.19 -6.08 -12.91
C ASN A 23 13.51 -5.24 -14.02
N LYS A 24 12.45 -5.78 -14.62
CA LYS A 24 11.66 -5.09 -15.66
C LYS A 24 11.06 -3.79 -15.15
N LEU A 25 10.41 -3.82 -14.00
CA LEU A 25 9.81 -2.63 -13.37
C LEU A 25 10.87 -1.63 -12.90
N SER A 26 11.97 -2.10 -12.32
CA SER A 26 13.09 -1.23 -11.93
C SER A 26 13.69 -0.51 -13.14
N GLY A 27 13.87 -1.22 -14.27
CA GLY A 27 14.35 -0.61 -15.51
C GLY A 27 13.40 0.45 -16.08
N ASP A 28 12.08 0.25 -15.96
CA ASP A 28 11.08 1.22 -16.41
C ASP A 28 11.05 2.50 -15.57
N LEU A 29 11.35 2.44 -14.28
CA LEU A 29 11.51 3.62 -13.43
C LEU A 29 12.72 4.49 -13.84
N GLU A 30 13.81 3.86 -14.28
CA GLU A 30 15.02 4.58 -14.71
C GLU A 30 14.88 5.11 -16.14
N LYS A 31 14.24 4.32 -17.01
CA LYS A 31 13.96 4.69 -18.39
C LYS A 31 12.59 4.18 -18.78
N ILE A 32 11.63 5.09 -18.87
CA ILE A 32 10.26 4.82 -19.29
C ILE A 32 10.28 3.95 -20.54
N SER A 33 9.80 2.72 -20.39
CA SER A 33 9.84 1.69 -21.42
C SER A 33 8.55 0.86 -21.47
N LEU A 34 7.69 0.96 -20.46
CA LEU A 34 6.42 0.25 -20.37
C LEU A 34 5.24 1.20 -20.55
N LEU A 35 4.20 0.70 -21.21
CA LEU A 35 2.91 1.37 -21.22
C LEU A 35 2.22 1.20 -19.85
N PRO A 36 1.28 2.08 -19.47
CA PRO A 36 0.57 1.99 -18.19
C PRO A 36 -0.08 0.61 -17.95
N LYS A 37 -0.67 0.02 -19.00
CA LYS A 37 -1.27 -1.33 -18.91
C LYS A 37 -0.22 -2.39 -18.57
N ASP A 38 0.96 -2.32 -19.18
CA ASP A 38 2.02 -3.32 -18.96
C ASP A 38 2.62 -3.20 -17.55
N ARG A 39 2.68 -1.98 -16.99
CA ARG A 39 3.04 -1.74 -15.58
C ARG A 39 2.03 -2.39 -14.65
N ASN A 40 0.75 -2.12 -14.88
CA ASN A 40 -0.34 -2.66 -14.05
C ASN A 40 -0.37 -4.19 -14.10
N ASP A 41 -0.21 -4.78 -15.28
CA ASP A 41 -0.17 -6.23 -15.47
C ASP A 41 1.02 -6.86 -14.73
N ALA A 42 2.20 -6.24 -14.76
CA ALA A 42 3.39 -6.72 -14.07
C ALA A 42 3.25 -6.60 -12.53
N LEU A 43 2.69 -5.49 -12.05
CA LEU A 43 2.43 -5.28 -10.62
C LEU A 43 1.36 -6.25 -10.09
N GLU A 44 0.33 -6.54 -10.88
CA GLU A 44 -0.68 -7.54 -10.52
C GLU A 44 -0.07 -8.94 -10.43
N GLU A 45 0.83 -9.29 -11.35
CA GLU A 45 1.55 -10.57 -11.30
C GLU A 45 2.48 -10.67 -10.09
N LEU A 46 3.22 -9.59 -9.75
CA LEU A 46 3.98 -9.51 -8.51
C LEU A 46 3.08 -9.65 -7.27
N LYS A 47 1.91 -9.02 -7.26
CA LYS A 47 0.93 -9.17 -6.16
C LYS A 47 0.54 -10.62 -5.97
N ILE A 48 0.29 -11.36 -7.06
CA ILE A 48 -0.09 -12.78 -7.01
C ILE A 48 1.07 -13.62 -6.49
N TYR A 49 2.27 -13.47 -7.05
CA TYR A 49 3.45 -14.23 -6.60
C TYR A 49 3.82 -13.92 -5.15
N GLY A 50 3.66 -12.67 -4.71
CA GLY A 50 3.97 -12.22 -3.37
C GLY A 50 3.01 -12.71 -2.29
N ARG A 51 1.85 -13.31 -2.61
CA ARG A 51 0.90 -13.86 -1.62
C ARG A 51 1.51 -14.95 -0.74
N ASP A 52 2.42 -15.73 -1.31
CA ASP A 52 3.27 -16.67 -0.59
C ASP A 52 4.71 -16.15 -0.65
N PRO A 53 5.35 -15.81 0.48
CA PRO A 53 6.70 -15.28 0.47
C PRO A 53 7.74 -16.29 -0.02
N LYS A 54 7.44 -17.60 -0.04
CA LYS A 54 8.37 -18.62 -0.51
C LYS A 54 8.72 -18.40 -1.98
N TYR A 55 10.01 -18.29 -2.30
CA TYR A 55 10.53 -17.99 -3.64
C TYR A 55 10.06 -16.64 -4.21
N ALA A 56 9.64 -15.70 -3.36
CA ALA A 56 9.28 -14.33 -3.76
C ALA A 56 10.24 -13.29 -3.16
N ASP A 57 11.40 -13.74 -2.67
CA ASP A 57 12.40 -12.93 -1.98
C ASP A 57 12.77 -11.61 -2.69
N PRO A 58 12.87 -11.52 -4.03
CA PRO A 58 13.21 -10.26 -4.69
C PRO A 58 12.26 -9.10 -4.37
N ILE A 59 10.97 -9.36 -4.08
CA ILE A 59 9.98 -8.34 -3.68
C ILE A 59 10.38 -7.67 -2.36
N PHE A 60 10.94 -8.45 -1.43
CA PHE A 60 11.20 -8.05 -0.05
C PHE A 60 12.62 -7.54 0.18
N THR A 61 13.46 -7.56 -0.86
CA THR A 61 14.78 -6.90 -0.82
C THR A 61 14.62 -5.38 -0.72
N LYS A 62 15.66 -4.69 -0.23
CA LYS A 62 15.67 -3.23 -0.18
C LYS A 62 15.37 -2.61 -1.54
N ASP A 63 16.01 -3.09 -2.60
CA ASP A 63 15.86 -2.54 -3.95
C ASP A 63 14.47 -2.84 -4.53
N GLY A 64 14.00 -4.08 -4.43
CA GLY A 64 12.68 -4.47 -4.90
C GLY A 64 11.55 -3.72 -4.17
N PHE A 65 11.67 -3.56 -2.86
CA PHE A 65 10.68 -2.81 -2.08
C PHE A 65 10.75 -1.31 -2.39
N THR A 66 11.94 -0.74 -2.55
CA THR A 66 12.12 0.67 -2.95
C THR A 66 11.51 0.95 -4.32
N MET A 67 11.66 0.03 -5.28
CA MET A 67 11.00 0.12 -6.58
C MET A 67 9.47 0.21 -6.42
N LEU A 68 8.87 -0.64 -5.58
CA LEU A 68 7.42 -0.61 -5.34
C LEU A 68 6.97 0.70 -4.69
N LEU A 69 7.75 1.22 -3.75
CA LEU A 69 7.47 2.50 -3.10
C LEU A 69 7.54 3.67 -4.08
N ARG A 70 8.51 3.67 -5.00
CA ARG A 70 8.59 4.66 -6.08
C ARG A 70 7.36 4.62 -6.98
N TYR A 71 6.91 3.45 -7.43
CA TYR A 71 5.66 3.37 -8.19
C TYR A 71 4.44 3.82 -7.39
N SER A 72 4.43 3.57 -6.08
CA SER A 72 3.33 3.94 -5.18
C SER A 72 3.24 5.45 -4.92
N PHE A 73 4.38 6.15 -4.85
CA PHE A 73 4.44 7.51 -4.30
C PHE A 73 5.16 8.56 -5.16
N GLN A 74 5.84 8.19 -6.24
CA GLN A 74 6.59 9.17 -7.05
C GLN A 74 5.66 10.00 -7.97
N ASN A 75 4.57 9.41 -8.47
CA ASN A 75 3.59 10.07 -9.34
C ASN A 75 2.26 10.30 -8.60
N PRO A 76 1.41 11.25 -9.05
CA PRO A 76 0.07 11.42 -8.50
C PRO A 76 -0.72 10.09 -8.46
N PRO A 77 -1.68 9.93 -7.53
CA PRO A 77 -2.45 8.69 -7.42
C PRO A 77 -3.13 8.29 -8.73
N ASP A 78 -2.89 7.06 -9.17
CA ASP A 78 -3.48 6.45 -10.35
C ASP A 78 -3.63 4.92 -10.18
N ASP A 79 -3.98 4.21 -11.25
CA ASP A 79 -4.11 2.75 -11.20
C ASP A 79 -2.78 2.03 -10.94
N THR A 80 -1.67 2.57 -11.45
CA THR A 80 -0.33 2.01 -11.25
C THR A 80 0.12 2.18 -9.81
N SER A 81 -0.08 3.36 -9.22
CA SER A 81 0.26 3.60 -7.81
C SER A 81 -0.54 2.69 -6.88
N ARG A 82 -1.84 2.51 -7.14
CA ARG A 82 -2.70 1.59 -6.37
C ARG A 82 -2.30 0.13 -6.56
N ALA A 83 -1.93 -0.28 -7.77
CA ALA A 83 -1.42 -1.63 -8.02
C ALA A 83 -0.14 -1.89 -7.21
N ALA A 84 0.80 -0.93 -7.18
CA ALA A 84 2.02 -1.03 -6.40
C ALA A 84 1.75 -1.04 -4.89
N LEU A 85 0.87 -0.17 -4.39
CA LEU A 85 0.48 -0.11 -2.97
C LEU A 85 -0.11 -1.44 -2.47
N ARG A 86 -0.85 -2.17 -3.32
CA ARG A 86 -1.36 -3.51 -2.98
C ARG A 86 -0.21 -4.50 -2.76
N VAL A 87 0.87 -4.41 -3.54
CA VAL A 87 2.07 -5.24 -3.34
C VAL A 87 2.81 -4.81 -2.08
N VAL A 88 2.99 -3.50 -1.86
CA VAL A 88 3.61 -2.93 -0.65
C VAL A 88 2.90 -3.39 0.62
N ALA A 89 1.57 -3.25 0.68
CA ALA A 89 0.79 -3.66 1.85
C ALA A 89 0.90 -5.16 2.14
N ASN A 90 0.94 -6.00 1.10
CA ASN A 90 1.16 -7.44 1.27
C ASN A 90 2.57 -7.74 1.76
N ALA A 91 3.59 -7.05 1.23
CA ALA A 91 4.96 -7.19 1.69
C ALA A 91 5.11 -6.81 3.18
N MET A 92 4.54 -5.67 3.60
CA MET A 92 4.52 -5.24 5.00
C MET A 92 3.77 -6.20 5.92
N LEU A 93 2.74 -6.88 5.41
CA LEU A 93 2.03 -7.91 6.17
C LEU A 93 2.87 -9.19 6.35
N LEU A 94 3.50 -9.66 5.27
CA LEU A 94 4.19 -10.97 5.23
C LEU A 94 5.63 -10.93 5.75
N LYS A 95 6.30 -9.78 5.60
CA LYS A 95 7.71 -9.56 5.94
C LYS A 95 7.85 -8.30 6.79
N PRO A 96 7.79 -8.41 8.13
CA PRO A 96 7.79 -7.26 9.04
C PRO A 96 8.95 -6.28 8.81
N GLU A 97 10.11 -6.76 8.38
CA GLU A 97 11.28 -5.94 8.05
C GLU A 97 11.00 -4.86 7.00
N THR A 98 10.06 -5.11 6.07
CA THR A 98 9.68 -4.13 5.04
C THR A 98 8.91 -2.93 5.61
N ARG A 99 8.33 -3.05 6.81
CA ARG A 99 7.68 -1.92 7.49
C ARG A 99 8.70 -0.87 7.89
N GLN A 100 9.84 -1.30 8.41
CA GLN A 100 10.92 -0.39 8.76
C GLN A 100 11.53 0.24 7.50
N MET A 101 11.63 -0.51 6.40
CA MET A 101 12.07 0.04 5.10
C MET A 101 11.13 1.15 4.58
N PHE A 102 9.82 1.04 4.82
CA PHE A 102 8.85 2.09 4.49
C PHE A 102 9.09 3.35 5.32
N VAL A 103 9.31 3.19 6.63
CA VAL A 103 9.57 4.30 7.57
C VAL A 103 10.91 4.97 7.29
N ASP A 104 12.00 4.22 7.17
CA ASP A 104 13.37 4.73 6.95
C ASP A 104 13.51 5.57 5.68
N GLN A 105 12.65 5.32 4.69
CA GLN A 105 12.65 6.05 3.42
C GLN A 105 11.72 7.27 3.41
N GLY A 106 11.09 7.60 4.54
CA GLY A 106 10.27 8.81 4.68
C GLY A 106 8.89 8.74 4.02
N TYR A 107 8.42 7.55 3.62
CA TYR A 107 7.09 7.40 3.01
C TYR A 107 5.89 7.53 3.96
N PRO A 108 5.98 7.40 5.29
CA PRO A 108 4.83 7.69 6.17
C PRO A 108 4.29 9.11 5.99
N ALA A 109 5.17 10.11 5.89
CA ALA A 109 4.83 11.51 5.62
C ALA A 109 4.07 11.64 4.29
N GLN A 110 4.64 11.11 3.20
CA GLN A 110 4.01 11.15 1.88
C GLN A 110 2.68 10.38 1.83
N ALA A 111 2.54 9.30 2.61
CA ALA A 111 1.30 8.56 2.73
C ALA A 111 0.22 9.38 3.44
N CYS A 112 0.58 10.12 4.48
CA CYS A 112 -0.32 11.07 5.14
C CYS A 112 -0.75 12.17 4.15
N ASP A 113 0.19 12.81 3.45
CA ASP A 113 -0.14 13.88 2.48
C ASP A 113 -1.10 13.41 1.36
N ARG A 114 -1.10 12.11 1.05
CA ARG A 114 -2.01 11.48 0.08
C ARG A 114 -3.31 10.96 0.69
N PHE A 115 -3.42 10.86 2.01
CA PHE A 115 -4.54 10.25 2.74
C PHE A 115 -5.79 11.15 2.82
N LYS A 116 -5.98 12.00 1.80
CA LYS A 116 -7.11 12.91 1.70
C LYS A 116 -8.39 12.15 1.39
N ALA A 117 -9.51 12.62 1.93
CA ALA A 117 -10.82 12.04 1.64
C ALA A 117 -11.15 12.18 0.14
N GLY A 118 -11.47 11.08 -0.53
CA GLY A 118 -11.77 11.09 -1.96
C GLY A 118 -12.07 9.73 -2.56
N ASN A 119 -11.06 8.89 -2.77
CA ASN A 119 -11.23 7.57 -3.37
C ASN A 119 -11.17 6.46 -2.30
N TRP A 120 -12.00 5.42 -2.42
CA TRP A 120 -12.04 4.33 -1.43
C TRP A 120 -10.83 3.40 -1.48
N ASP A 121 -10.30 3.11 -2.68
CA ASP A 121 -9.07 2.33 -2.80
C ASP A 121 -7.87 3.07 -2.19
N ASP A 122 -7.77 4.38 -2.41
CA ASP A 122 -6.69 5.18 -1.84
C ASP A 122 -6.80 5.23 -0.31
N GLU A 123 -8.00 5.48 0.23
CA GLU A 123 -8.24 5.42 1.68
C GLU A 123 -7.86 4.05 2.25
N PHE A 124 -8.36 2.96 1.65
CA PHE A 124 -8.06 1.61 2.10
C PHE A 124 -6.57 1.30 2.10
N LEU A 125 -5.87 1.59 0.99
CA LEU A 125 -4.47 1.23 0.82
C LEU A 125 -3.55 2.08 1.70
N LEU A 126 -3.80 3.39 1.78
CA LEU A 126 -3.01 4.32 2.59
C LEU A 126 -3.23 4.05 4.09
N SER A 127 -4.49 3.87 4.52
CA SER A 127 -4.80 3.46 5.90
C SER A 127 -4.06 2.18 6.27
N ARG A 128 -4.05 1.19 5.37
CA ARG A 128 -3.41 -0.10 5.63
C ARG A 128 -1.89 -0.02 5.77
N VAL A 129 -1.20 0.71 4.89
CA VAL A 129 0.28 0.83 4.99
C VAL A 129 0.67 1.67 6.21
N LEU A 130 -0.07 2.74 6.52
CA LEU A 130 0.14 3.52 7.74
C LEU A 130 -0.12 2.66 8.99
N PHE A 131 -1.22 1.91 9.04
CA PHE A 131 -1.53 1.00 10.14
C PHE A 131 -0.47 -0.06 10.34
N LEU A 132 -0.02 -0.72 9.27
CA LEU A 132 1.05 -1.73 9.35
C LEU A 132 2.37 -1.10 9.83
N SER A 133 2.65 0.13 9.43
CA SER A 133 3.87 0.84 9.84
C SER A 133 3.92 1.13 11.34
N THR A 134 2.80 1.14 12.06
CA THR A 134 2.81 1.35 13.53
C THR A 134 3.27 0.13 14.33
N TYR A 135 3.56 -1.01 13.70
CA TYR A 135 3.97 -2.23 14.40
C TYR A 135 5.43 -2.60 14.13
N GLY A 136 6.23 -2.56 15.19
CA GLY A 136 7.62 -3.00 15.15
C GLY A 136 8.52 -2.07 14.34
N THR A 137 8.18 -0.77 14.31
CA THR A 137 9.00 0.26 13.67
C THR A 137 9.25 1.42 14.65
N ASN A 138 10.06 2.39 14.22
CA ASN A 138 10.31 3.66 14.89
C ASN A 138 9.51 4.83 14.29
N ILE A 139 8.34 4.59 13.68
CA ILE A 139 7.50 5.65 13.11
C ILE A 139 7.19 6.75 14.15
N ASP A 140 7.43 8.00 13.76
CA ASP A 140 7.15 9.17 14.58
C ASP A 140 5.70 9.62 14.36
N LEU A 141 4.77 9.05 15.11
CA LEU A 141 3.36 9.41 15.01
C LEU A 141 3.06 10.87 15.40
N PRO A 142 3.66 11.44 16.46
CA PRO A 142 3.56 12.89 16.72
C PRO A 142 3.90 13.74 15.51
N GLU A 143 5.03 13.48 14.84
CA GLU A 143 5.42 14.21 13.63
C GLU A 143 4.35 14.12 12.53
N LEU A 144 3.76 12.94 12.32
CA LEU A 144 2.70 12.77 11.32
C LEU A 144 1.39 13.46 11.69
N ILE A 145 1.08 13.55 12.99
CA ILE A 145 -0.12 14.27 13.47
C ILE A 145 0.07 15.77 13.27
N ASP A 146 1.20 16.31 13.73
CA ASP A 146 1.42 17.75 13.82
C ASP A 146 1.79 18.38 12.47
N ASN A 147 2.61 17.68 11.66
CA ASN A 147 3.18 18.24 10.43
C ASN A 147 2.63 17.63 9.14
N HIS A 148 1.87 16.52 9.22
CA HIS A 148 1.28 15.84 8.06
C HIS A 148 -0.23 15.61 8.18
N GLU A 149 -0.90 16.34 9.07
CA GLU A 149 -2.37 16.40 9.18
C GLU A 149 -3.04 15.02 9.35
N LEU A 150 -2.33 14.00 9.87
CA LEU A 150 -2.83 12.63 9.96
C LEU A 150 -4.17 12.55 10.71
N ALA A 151 -4.27 13.27 11.83
CA ALA A 151 -5.50 13.31 12.63
C ALA A 151 -6.66 13.96 11.86
N GLU A 152 -6.40 15.06 11.13
CA GLU A 152 -7.43 15.73 10.32
C GLU A 152 -7.91 14.84 9.18
N HIS A 153 -6.98 14.17 8.48
CA HIS A 153 -7.33 13.23 7.42
C HIS A 153 -8.16 12.05 7.92
N LEU A 154 -7.84 11.48 9.10
CA LEU A 154 -8.65 10.46 9.75
C LEU A 154 -10.08 10.95 10.05
N VAL A 155 -10.21 12.13 10.67
CA VAL A 155 -11.50 12.73 11.01
C VAL A 155 -12.33 13.01 9.75
N ASN A 156 -11.70 13.54 8.70
CA ASN A 156 -12.37 13.84 7.44
C ASN A 156 -12.88 12.56 6.74
N ASN A 157 -12.07 11.49 6.69
CA ASN A 157 -12.49 10.20 6.13
C ASN A 157 -13.64 9.58 6.95
N LEU A 158 -13.56 9.59 8.29
CA LEU A 158 -14.64 9.12 9.14
C LEU A 158 -15.92 9.94 8.99
N GLY A 159 -15.79 11.28 8.90
CA GLY A 159 -16.91 12.17 8.65
C GLY A 159 -17.61 11.86 7.32
N ARG A 160 -16.86 11.46 6.29
CA ARG A 160 -17.41 11.00 5.01
C ARG A 160 -18.20 9.70 5.17
N HIS A 161 -17.66 8.69 5.85
CA HIS A 161 -18.38 7.43 6.14
C HIS A 161 -19.69 7.68 6.91
N VAL A 162 -19.65 8.52 7.95
CA VAL A 162 -20.84 8.86 8.75
C VAL A 162 -21.92 9.52 7.90
N LYS A 163 -21.56 10.47 7.02
CA LYS A 163 -22.52 11.14 6.13
C LYS A 163 -23.23 10.13 5.22
N ILE A 164 -22.49 9.17 4.69
CA ILE A 164 -23.03 8.16 3.79
C ILE A 164 -23.93 7.16 4.53
N LEU A 165 -23.51 6.69 5.71
CA LEU A 165 -24.30 5.81 6.57
C LEU A 165 -25.60 6.47 7.07
N SER A 166 -25.56 7.78 7.26
CA SER A 166 -26.73 8.57 7.69
C SER A 166 -27.74 8.79 6.56
N ASP A 167 -27.34 8.60 5.31
CA ASP A 167 -28.25 8.68 4.16
C ASP A 167 -29.11 7.41 4.09
N LYS A 168 -30.37 7.54 4.51
CA LYS A 168 -31.38 6.46 4.59
C LYS A 168 -31.66 5.75 3.26
N ARG A 169 -31.06 6.19 2.15
CA ARG A 169 -31.24 5.62 0.81
C ARG A 169 -30.26 4.48 0.48
N LYS A 170 -29.21 4.27 1.28
CA LYS A 170 -28.29 3.13 1.08
C LYS A 170 -28.67 1.96 1.95
N GLU A 171 -29.22 0.90 1.34
CA GLU A 171 -29.50 -0.36 2.03
C GLU A 171 -28.24 -1.21 2.27
N LYS A 172 -27.17 -0.99 1.48
CA LYS A 172 -25.91 -1.74 1.57
C LYS A 172 -24.71 -0.85 1.21
N LEU A 173 -23.64 -0.96 1.97
CA LEU A 173 -22.36 -0.30 1.68
C LEU A 173 -21.69 -0.95 0.47
N ASP A 174 -20.96 -0.14 -0.29
CA ASP A 174 -20.02 -0.66 -1.27
C ASP A 174 -18.94 -1.49 -0.54
N PRO A 175 -18.53 -2.67 -1.04
CA PRO A 175 -17.53 -3.48 -0.36
C PRO A 175 -16.18 -2.78 -0.14
N MET A 176 -15.73 -1.90 -1.05
CA MET A 176 -14.49 -1.15 -0.88
C MET A 176 -14.66 -0.03 0.16
N GLU A 177 -15.84 0.60 0.21
CA GLU A 177 -16.20 1.54 1.28
C GLU A 177 -16.09 0.90 2.67
N ASP A 178 -16.66 -0.31 2.85
CA ASP A 178 -16.60 -1.05 4.13
C ASP A 178 -15.16 -1.45 4.51
N MET A 179 -14.37 -1.91 3.52
CA MET A 179 -12.96 -2.22 3.76
C MET A 179 -12.14 -0.97 4.13
N ALA A 180 -12.37 0.15 3.46
CA ALA A 180 -11.70 1.42 3.75
C ALA A 180 -12.01 1.88 5.18
N LEU A 181 -13.28 1.88 5.58
CA LEU A 181 -13.69 2.20 6.95
C LEU A 181 -12.98 1.29 7.97
N GLY A 182 -12.94 -0.01 7.71
CA GLY A 182 -12.29 -0.98 8.58
C GLY A 182 -10.80 -0.69 8.79
N GLU A 183 -10.05 -0.34 7.75
CA GLU A 183 -8.63 0.01 7.87
C GLU A 183 -8.43 1.39 8.53
N THR A 184 -9.27 2.37 8.21
CA THR A 184 -9.24 3.71 8.83
C THR A 184 -9.46 3.62 10.34
N LEU A 185 -10.42 2.79 10.80
CA LEU A 185 -10.66 2.57 12.24
C LEU A 185 -9.49 1.88 12.94
N LYS A 186 -8.84 0.90 12.29
CA LYS A 186 -7.63 0.25 12.83
C LYS A 186 -6.47 1.24 12.96
N LEU A 187 -6.25 2.07 11.95
CA LEU A 187 -5.23 3.12 12.00
C LEU A 187 -5.53 4.10 13.13
N MET A 188 -6.77 4.62 13.23
CA MET A 188 -7.17 5.52 14.31
C MET A 188 -6.92 4.91 15.69
N PHE A 189 -7.29 3.64 15.90
CA PHE A 189 -7.00 2.95 17.16
C PHE A 189 -5.50 2.95 17.48
N ASN A 190 -4.65 2.61 16.52
CA ASN A 190 -3.20 2.59 16.76
C ASN A 190 -2.62 3.98 16.99
N VAL A 191 -3.05 4.99 16.23
CA VAL A 191 -2.61 6.38 16.42
C VAL A 191 -2.95 6.85 17.84
N THR A 192 -4.20 6.68 18.26
CA THR A 192 -4.64 7.06 19.62
C THR A 192 -4.00 6.21 20.72
N HIS A 193 -3.68 4.95 20.45
CA HIS A 193 -3.06 4.07 21.43
C HIS A 193 -1.56 4.33 21.61
N PHE A 194 -0.83 4.63 20.53
CA PHE A 194 0.62 4.83 20.55
C PHE A 194 1.03 6.31 20.74
N SER A 195 0.12 7.26 20.51
CA SER A 195 0.34 8.69 20.70
C SER A 195 -0.50 9.30 21.83
N LYS A 196 -0.68 8.59 22.94
CA LYS A 196 -1.60 9.00 24.04
C LYS A 196 -1.37 10.40 24.63
N THR A 197 -0.17 10.93 24.49
CA THR A 197 0.18 12.27 25.01
C THR A 197 -0.05 13.40 24.01
N HIS A 198 -0.36 13.07 22.76
CA HIS A 198 -0.56 14.03 21.65
C HIS A 198 -2.00 14.03 21.10
N VAL A 199 -2.86 13.14 21.60
CA VAL A 199 -4.29 13.04 21.25
C VAL A 199 -5.15 13.35 22.46
#